data_AF-A0A2B0LPT0-F1
#
_entry.id   AF-A0A2B0LPT0-F1
#
_cell.length_a   1.000
_cell.length_b   1.000
_cell.length_c   1.000
_cell.angle_alpha   90.00
_cell.angle_beta   90.00
_cell.angle_gamma   90.00
#
_symmetry.space_group_name_H-M   'P 1'
#
loop_
_entity.id
_entity.type
_entity.pdbx_description
1 polymer ?
#
loop_
_entity_poly.entity_id
_entity_poly.type
_entity_poly.pdbx_seq_one_letter_code
_entity_poly.pdbx_strand_id
1 'polypeptide(L)' 'MPCVLPGLTRPICLTLVYNLSSGTLISSSVDCGECDQEIGFDYVSKNLIIKVPFTVKGALTFNNKFQASCVTTNITQP' A
#
# COMPACT_ATOMS: atom_id res chain seq x y z
N MET A 1 16.88 21.97 16.02
CA MET A 1 15.43 21.93 15.72
C MET A 1 15.24 20.87 14.65
N PRO A 2 14.21 20.00 14.76
CA PRO A 2 13.97 18.98 13.75
C PRO A 2 13.52 19.63 12.43
N CYS A 3 14.05 19.14 11.31
CA CYS A 3 13.62 19.55 9.98
C CYS A 3 12.52 18.59 9.51
N VAL A 4 11.35 19.11 9.18
CA VAL A 4 10.22 18.30 8.67
C VAL A 4 10.07 18.59 7.19
N LEU A 5 10.13 17.54 6.37
CA LEU A 5 9.90 17.60 4.93
C LEU A 5 8.51 17.00 4.63
N PRO A 6 7.48 17.84 4.42
CA PRO A 6 6.16 17.37 4.05
C PRO A 6 6.07 17.01 2.56
N GLY A 7 5.07 16.22 2.19
CA GLY A 7 4.71 16.00 0.78
C GLY A 7 5.43 14.86 0.08
N LEU A 8 5.98 13.88 0.82
CA LEU A 8 6.49 12.65 0.21
C LEU A 8 5.31 11.79 -0.21
N THR A 9 4.91 11.93 -1.47
CA THR A 9 3.95 11.03 -2.11
C THR A 9 4.68 9.80 -2.64
N ARG A 10 4.20 8.62 -2.30
CA ARG A 10 4.66 7.37 -2.92
C ARG A 10 3.45 6.55 -3.36
N PRO A 11 3.42 6.08 -4.62
CA PRO A 11 2.42 5.10 -5.03
C PRO A 11 2.73 3.75 -4.37
N ILE A 12 1.69 3.08 -3.92
CA ILE A 12 1.74 1.71 -3.41
C ILE A 12 0.61 0.90 -4.01
N CYS A 13 0.81 -0.41 -4.10
CA CYS A 13 -0.19 -1.35 -4.60
C CYS A 13 -0.58 -2.31 -3.49
N LEU A 14 -1.86 -2.37 -3.16
CA LEU A 14 -2.41 -3.41 -2.29
C LEU A 14 -2.88 -4.57 -3.14
N THR A 15 -2.37 -5.77 -2.88
CA THR A 15 -2.89 -7.00 -3.47
C THR A 15 -3.58 -7.83 -2.39
N LEU A 16 -4.84 -8.19 -2.63
CA LEU A 16 -5.63 -9.09 -1.81
C LEU A 16 -5.91 -10.36 -2.59
N VAL A 17 -5.69 -11.52 -1.96
CA VAL A 17 -6.08 -12.81 -2.51
C VAL A 17 -7.07 -13.45 -1.56
N TYR A 18 -8.29 -13.63 -2.01
CA TYR A 18 -9.40 -14.13 -1.22
C TYR A 18 -9.96 -15.38 -1.86
N ASN A 19 -10.15 -16.45 -1.10
CA ASN A 19 -10.80 -17.65 -1.62
C ASN A 19 -12.31 -17.53 -1.44
N LEU A 20 -13.05 -17.49 -2.54
CA LEU A 20 -14.50 -17.33 -2.49
C LEU A 20 -15.22 -18.59 -2.03
N SER A 21 -14.60 -19.76 -2.18
CA SER A 21 -15.22 -21.03 -1.75
C SER A 21 -15.17 -21.20 -0.24
N SER A 22 -14.05 -20.83 0.40
CA SER A 22 -13.90 -20.89 1.85
C SER A 22 -14.31 -19.59 2.56
N GLY A 23 -14.43 -18.47 1.83
CA GLY A 23 -14.71 -17.17 2.43
C GLY A 23 -13.54 -16.64 3.27
N THR A 24 -12.30 -16.99 2.93
CA THR A 24 -11.11 -16.62 3.70
C THR A 24 -10.13 -15.79 2.88
N LEU A 25 -9.54 -14.77 3.50
CA LEU A 25 -8.39 -14.07 2.95
C LEU A 25 -7.18 -15.00 3.00
N ILE A 26 -6.63 -15.36 1.85
CA ILE A 26 -5.42 -16.18 1.75
C ILE A 26 -4.19 -15.32 2.01
N SER A 27 -4.12 -14.15 1.37
CA SER A 27 -2.98 -13.25 1.54
C SER A 27 -3.34 -11.80 1.32
N SER A 28 -2.62 -10.92 1.99
CA SER A 28 -2.56 -9.49 1.69
C SER A 28 -1.09 -9.07 1.60
N SER A 29 -0.75 -8.32 0.56
CA SER A 29 0.57 -7.74 0.39
C SER A 29 0.47 -6.28 -0.04
N VAL A 30 1.46 -5.50 0.35
CA VAL A 30 1.61 -4.11 -0.07
C VAL A 30 2.97 -3.96 -0.73
N ASP A 31 2.95 -3.58 -2.00
CA ASP A 31 4.15 -3.35 -2.80
C ASP A 31 4.34 -1.86 -3.05
N CYS A 32 5.58 -1.40 -3.01
CA CYS A 32 5.91 -0.02 -3.35
C CYS A 32 6.01 0.13 -4.87
N GLY A 33 5.23 1.04 -5.45
CA GLY A 33 5.20 1.26 -6.89
C GLY A 33 3.79 1.53 -7.41
N GLU A 34 3.71 1.93 -8.67
CA GLU A 34 2.44 2.07 -9.36
C GLU A 34 1.90 0.70 -9.78
N CYS A 35 0.58 0.56 -9.75
CA CYS A 35 -0.13 -0.57 -10.33
C CYS A 35 -1.48 -0.09 -10.84
N ASP A 36 -2.03 -0.82 -11.81
CA ASP A 36 -3.40 -0.59 -12.23
C ASP A 36 -4.37 -1.32 -11.31
N GLN A 37 -5.57 -0.76 -11.17
CA GLN A 37 -6.65 -1.46 -10.51
C GLN A 37 -7.02 -2.68 -11.34
N GLU A 38 -6.93 -3.87 -10.74
CA GLU A 38 -7.17 -5.14 -11.41
C GLU A 38 -8.01 -6.05 -10.52
N ILE A 39 -8.99 -6.73 -11.11
CA ILE A 39 -9.74 -7.79 -10.45
C ILE A 39 -9.63 -9.04 -11.30
N GLY A 40 -8.96 -10.06 -10.77
CA GLY A 40 -8.77 -11.35 -11.40
C GLY A 40 -9.46 -12.46 -10.62
N PHE A 41 -10.00 -13.46 -11.31
CA PHE A 41 -10.57 -14.64 -10.66
C PHE A 41 -9.99 -15.92 -11.27
N ASP A 42 -9.45 -16.79 -10.41
CA ASP A 42 -8.99 -18.12 -10.78
C ASP A 42 -10.09 -19.15 -10.50
N TYR A 43 -10.64 -19.74 -11.57
CA TYR A 43 -11.70 -20.73 -11.49
C TYR A 43 -11.27 -22.07 -10.90
N VAL A 44 -9.97 -22.41 -10.92
CA VAL A 44 -9.44 -23.67 -10.41
C VAL A 44 -9.28 -23.57 -8.90
N SER A 45 -8.57 -22.54 -8.42
CA SER A 45 -8.34 -22.33 -6.99
C SER A 45 -9.50 -21.65 -6.27
N LYS A 46 -10.47 -21.06 -7.01
CA LYS A 46 -11.55 -20.21 -6.50
C LYS A 46 -11.04 -18.93 -5.81
N ASN A 47 -9.84 -18.49 -6.19
CA ASN A 47 -9.24 -17.29 -5.63
C ASN A 47 -9.65 -16.05 -6.44
N LEU A 48 -10.17 -15.06 -5.75
CA LEU A 48 -10.37 -13.70 -6.20
C LEU A 48 -9.12 -12.89 -5.82
N ILE A 49 -8.46 -12.34 -6.83
CA ILE A 49 -7.29 -11.47 -6.70
C ILE A 49 -7.76 -10.04 -6.97
N ILE A 50 -7.53 -9.14 -6.02
CA ILE A 50 -7.89 -7.73 -6.13
C ILE A 50 -6.61 -6.92 -5.96
N LYS A 51 -6.27 -6.13 -6.97
CA LYS A 51 -5.19 -5.12 -6.89
C LYS A 51 -5.80 -3.74 -6.85
N VAL A 52 -5.39 -2.94 -5.88
CA VAL A 52 -5.87 -1.58 -5.69
C VAL A 52 -4.68 -0.64 -5.55
N PRO A 53 -4.57 0.39 -6.42
CA PRO A 53 -3.57 1.43 -6.28
C PRO A 53 -3.95 2.39 -5.15
N PHE A 54 -2.98 2.75 -4.33
CA PHE A 54 -3.09 3.83 -3.36
C PHE A 54 -1.92 4.78 -3.49
N THR A 55 -2.14 6.05 -3.19
CA THR A 55 -1.09 7.02 -2.94
C THR A 55 -0.98 7.26 -1.46
N VAL A 56 0.17 6.93 -0.88
CA VAL A 56 0.47 7.32 0.50
C VAL A 56 1.21 8.64 0.52
N LYS A 57 0.82 9.52 1.44
CA LYS A 57 1.55 10.74 1.77
C LYS A 57 2.26 10.51 3.09
N GLY A 58 3.54 10.86 3.13
CA GLY A 58 4.36 10.80 4.33
C GLY A 58 5.03 12.13 4.63
N ALA A 59 5.52 12.24 5.87
CA ALA A 59 6.43 13.29 6.28
C ALA A 59 7.74 12.64 6.78
N LEU A 60 8.87 13.17 6.31
CA LEU A 60 10.20 12.82 6.83
C LEU A 60 10.58 13.84 7.88
N THR A 61 10.94 13.38 9.08
CA THR A 61 11.50 14.24 10.13
C THR A 61 12.95 13.88 10.38
N PHE A 62 13.84 14.87 10.27
CA PHE A 62 15.25 14.77 10.62
C PHE A 62 15.48 15.38 12.00
N ASN A 63 16.06 14.63 12.93
CA ASN A 63 16.48 15.18 14.21
C ASN A 63 17.94 15.68 14.17
N ASN A 64 18.37 16.37 15.23
CA ASN A 64 19.72 16.96 15.33
C ASN A 64 20.86 15.90 15.31
N LYS A 65 20.53 14.60 15.32
CA LYS A 65 21.46 13.46 15.23
C LYS A 65 21.39 12.77 13.85
N PHE A 66 20.79 13.41 12.85
CA PHE A 66 20.58 12.87 11.49
C PHE A 66 19.80 11.55 11.45
N GLN A 67 19.04 11.22 12.49
CA GLN A 67 18.12 10.09 12.43
C GLN A 67 16.87 10.53 11.66
N ALA A 68 16.48 9.73 10.68
CA ALA A 68 15.30 9.94 9.86
C ALA A 68 14.16 9.03 10.33
N SER A 69 12.96 9.58 10.43
CA SER A 69 11.72 8.84 10.69
C SER A 69 10.67 9.20 9.65
N CYS A 70 9.99 8.20 9.12
CA CYS A 70 8.86 8.35 8.18
C CYS A 70 7.55 8.07 8.92
N VAL A 71 6.61 8.99 8.82
CA VAL A 71 5.23 8.78 9.30
C VAL A 71 4.28 8.95 8.13
N THR A 72 3.43 7.95 7.90
CA THR A 72 2.34 8.05 6.93
C THR A 72 1.31 9.03 7.47
N THR A 73 1.06 10.10 6.73
CA THR A 73 0.13 11.18 7.11
C THR A 73 -1.22 11.05 6.43
N ASN A 74 -1.30 10.43 5.24
CA ASN A 74 -2.56 10.21 4.53
C ASN A 74 -2.48 9.03 3.55
N ILE A 75 -3.62 8.40 3.26
CA ILE A 75 -3.78 7.33 2.26
C ILE A 75 -4.97 7.71 1.38
N THR A 76 -4.74 7.86 0.08
CA THR A 76 -5.78 8.22 -0.91
C THR A 76 -5.80 7.22 -2.05
N GLN A 77 -6.99 6.77 -2.44
CA GLN A 77 -7.23 5.97 -3.64
C GLN A 77 -7.51 6.94 -4.81
N PRO A 78 -6.95 6.72 -6.02
CA PRO A 78 -7.27 7.54 -7.20
C PRO A 78 -8.74 7.43 -7.61
#